data_AF-A0A7C7PK83-F1
#
_entry.id   AF-A0A7C7PK83-F1
#
_cell.length_a   1.000
_cell.length_b   1.000
_cell.length_c   1.000
_cell.angle_alpha   90.00
_cell.angle_beta   90.00
_cell.angle_gamma   90.00
#
_symmetry.space_group_name_H-M   'P 1'
#
loop_
_entity.id
_entity.type
_entity.pdbx_description
1 polymer ?
#
loop_
_entity_poly.entity_id
_entity_poly.type
_entity_poly.pdbx_seq_one_letter_code
_entity_poly.pdbx_strand_id
1 'polypeptide(L)' 'MDTSLHSLENLFLQLGLDNSSAAMDEFIKQHKLEPEQPIEQAEFWTASQKAFIQECLSEDSDWAEVVDQLNVLLHE' A
#
# COMPACT_ATOMS: atom_id res chain seq x y z
N MET A 1 19.96 14.17 1.01
CA MET A 1 19.32 13.08 1.78
C MET A 1 17.86 13.25 1.47
N ASP A 2 17.43 12.66 0.37
CA ASP A 2 16.12 12.87 -0.21
C ASP A 2 15.36 11.57 -0.02
N THR A 3 14.91 11.33 1.20
CA THR A 3 14.06 10.19 1.59
C THR A 3 12.62 10.33 1.06
N SER A 4 12.37 11.24 0.13
CA SER A 4 11.04 11.58 -0.40
C SER A 4 10.64 10.77 -1.64
N LEU A 5 11.49 9.86 -2.14
CA LEU A 5 11.18 9.12 -3.38
C LEU A 5 10.08 8.08 -3.19
N HIS A 6 10.07 7.38 -2.05
CA HIS A 6 9.08 6.35 -1.73
C HIS A 6 8.18 6.86 -0.61
N SER A 7 7.08 7.49 -0.99
CA SER A 7 6.02 7.96 -0.09
C SER A 7 4.73 7.22 -0.41
N LEU A 8 3.80 7.15 0.55
CA LEU A 8 2.47 6.57 0.36
C LEU A 8 1.77 7.12 -0.90
N GLU A 9 1.92 8.42 -1.15
CA GLU A 9 1.41 9.09 -2.35
C GLU A 9 1.94 8.46 -3.64
N ASN A 10 3.26 8.21 -3.72
CA ASN A 10 3.86 7.59 -4.90
C ASN A 10 3.47 6.11 -5.01
N LEU A 11 3.27 5.40 -3.89
CA LEU A 11 2.78 4.02 -3.89
C LEU A 11 1.37 3.97 -4.50
N PHE A 12 0.48 4.86 -4.09
CA PHE A 12 -0.86 4.97 -4.66
C PHE A 12 -0.81 5.25 -6.17
N LEU A 13 0.08 6.15 -6.62
CA LEU A 13 0.28 6.38 -8.05
C LEU A 13 0.75 5.11 -8.79
N GLN A 14 1.68 4.33 -8.24
CA GLN A 14 2.13 3.06 -8.84
C GLN A 14 1.00 2.03 -8.91
N LEU A 15 0.14 2.00 -7.90
CA LEU A 15 -1.04 1.13 -7.87
C LEU A 15 -2.18 1.64 -8.79
N GLY A 16 -2.05 2.83 -9.38
CA GLY A 16 -3.08 3.46 -10.20
C GLY A 16 -4.25 4.04 -9.39
N LEU A 17 -4.00 4.39 -8.13
CA LEU A 17 -4.95 5.03 -7.22
C LEU A 17 -4.67 6.54 -7.09
N ASP A 18 -5.66 7.28 -6.62
CA ASP A 18 -5.52 8.69 -6.29
C ASP A 18 -4.57 8.89 -5.11
N ASN A 19 -3.52 9.68 -5.32
CA ASN A 19 -2.51 10.00 -4.30
C ASN A 19 -2.86 11.23 -3.45
N SER A 20 -4.05 11.78 -3.61
CA SER A 20 -4.50 12.90 -2.78
C SER A 20 -4.73 12.43 -1.34
N SER A 21 -4.31 13.22 -0.35
CA SER A 21 -4.44 12.85 1.06
C SER A 21 -5.86 12.46 1.47
N ALA A 22 -6.87 13.15 0.92
CA ALA A 22 -8.28 12.82 1.16
C ALA A 22 -8.69 11.46 0.56
N ALA A 23 -8.22 11.14 -0.64
CA ALA A 23 -8.54 9.88 -1.31
C ALA A 23 -7.85 8.69 -0.63
N MET A 24 -6.58 8.87 -0.19
CA MET A 24 -5.86 7.84 0.55
C MET A 24 -6.52 7.53 1.89
N ASP A 25 -6.88 8.56 2.66
CA ASP A 25 -7.57 8.40 3.96
C ASP A 25 -8.94 7.73 3.78
N GLU A 26 -9.70 8.13 2.75
CA GLU A 26 -10.97 7.51 2.41
C GLU A 26 -10.80 6.04 1.99
N PHE A 27 -9.80 5.74 1.16
CA PHE A 27 -9.48 4.38 0.73
C PHE A 27 -9.14 3.49 1.93
N ILE A 28 -8.26 3.94 2.82
CA ILE A 28 -7.85 3.21 4.03
C ILE A 28 -9.06 2.95 4.94
N LYS A 29 -9.97 3.92 5.08
CA LYS A 29 -11.20 3.77 5.88
C LYS A 29 -12.20 2.82 5.26
N GLN A 30 -12.32 2.80 3.93
CA GLN A 30 -13.25 1.91 3.22
C GLN A 30 -12.71 0.47 3.09
N HIS A 31 -11.40 0.30 2.99
CA HIS A 31 -10.73 -0.96 2.68
C HIS A 31 -9.92 -1.51 3.86
N LYS A 32 -10.54 -1.64 5.03
CA LYS A 32 -9.89 -2.23 6.20
C LYS A 32 -9.66 -3.73 6.02
N LEU A 33 -8.53 -4.20 6.54
CA LEU A 33 -8.13 -5.61 6.53
C LEU A 33 -8.42 -6.26 7.87
N GLU A 34 -8.75 -7.55 7.84
CA GLU A 34 -8.80 -8.35 9.06
C GLU A 34 -7.39 -8.50 9.66
N PRO A 35 -7.23 -8.55 10.99
CA PRO A 35 -5.91 -8.56 11.64
C PRO A 35 -4.98 -9.72 11.24
N GLU A 36 -5.54 -10.80 10.68
CA GLU A 36 -4.80 -11.97 10.21
C GLU A 36 -4.67 -12.01 8.68
N GLN A 37 -5.22 -11.02 7.97
CA GLN A 37 -5.27 -10.99 6.51
C GLN A 37 -4.10 -10.19 5.93
N PRO A 38 -3.18 -10.81 5.18
CA PRO A 38 -2.06 -10.10 4.58
C PRO A 38 -2.53 -9.15 3.47
N ILE A 39 -1.92 -7.96 3.41
CA ILE A 39 -2.27 -6.90 2.44
C ILE A 39 -2.23 -7.39 0.99
N GLU A 40 -1.27 -8.23 0.60
CA GLU A 40 -1.16 -8.77 -0.76
C GLU A 40 -2.33 -9.69 -1.15
N GLN A 41 -3.04 -10.26 -0.16
CA GLN A 41 -4.19 -11.13 -0.40
C GLN A 41 -5.51 -10.40 -0.41
N ALA A 42 -5.54 -9.09 -0.10
CA ALA A 42 -6.78 -8.33 -0.01
C ALA A 42 -7.65 -8.42 -1.26
N GLU A 43 -8.95 -8.59 -1.09
CA GLU A 43 -9.88 -8.81 -2.22
C GLU A 43 -10.08 -7.54 -3.07
N PHE A 44 -9.85 -6.36 -2.50
CA PHE A 44 -9.96 -5.09 -3.19
C PHE A 44 -8.79 -4.78 -4.14
N TRP A 45 -7.69 -5.53 -4.04
CA TRP A 45 -6.59 -5.40 -4.98
C TRP A 45 -6.84 -6.20 -6.26
N THR A 46 -6.50 -5.60 -7.39
CA THR A 46 -6.43 -6.29 -8.68
C THR A 46 -5.20 -7.20 -8.76
N ALA A 47 -5.20 -8.17 -9.67
CA ALA A 47 -4.07 -9.10 -9.84
C ALA A 47 -2.71 -8.41 -10.02
N SER A 48 -2.67 -7.28 -10.75
CA SER A 48 -1.45 -6.49 -10.94
C SER A 48 -1.01 -5.77 -9.67
N GLN A 49 -1.94 -5.20 -8.90
CA GLN A 49 -1.64 -4.54 -7.63
C GLN A 49 -1.13 -5.56 -6.59
N LYS A 50 -1.74 -6.75 -6.53
CA LYS A 50 -1.28 -7.85 -5.66
C LYS A 50 0.15 -8.25 -5.98
N ALA A 51 0.46 -8.48 -7.25
CA ALA A 51 1.80 -8.84 -7.68
C ALA A 51 2.83 -7.76 -7.27
N PHE A 52 2.51 -6.49 -7.51
CA PHE A 52 3.38 -5.39 -7.12
C PHE A 52 3.57 -5.30 -5.60
N ILE A 53 2.48 -5.38 -4.81
CA ILE A 53 2.56 -5.35 -3.34
C ILE A 53 3.39 -6.53 -2.83
N GLN A 54 3.21 -7.73 -3.39
CA GLN A 54 3.98 -8.91 -3.04
C GLN A 54 5.48 -8.72 -3.36
N GLU A 55 5.82 -8.11 -4.50
CA GLU A 55 7.21 -7.73 -4.82
C GLU A 55 7.76 -6.68 -3.84
N CYS A 56 6.92 -5.73 -3.40
CA CYS A 56 7.28 -4.71 -2.42
C CYS A 56 7.51 -5.27 -1.02
N LEU A 57 6.81 -6.33 -0.63
CA LEU A 57 7.00 -7.00 0.67
C LEU A 57 8.32 -7.78 0.75
N SER A 58 9.04 -7.93 -0.36
CA SER A 58 10.38 -8.53 -0.36
C SER A 58 11.37 -7.64 0.41
N GLU A 59 12.21 -8.24 1.26
CA GLU A 59 13.17 -7.51 2.12
C GLU A 59 14.18 -6.64 1.35
N ASP A 60 14.35 -6.88 0.04
CA ASP A 60 15.24 -6.12 -0.85
C ASP A 60 14.51 -5.00 -1.62
N SER A 61 13.21 -4.82 -1.40
CA SER A 61 12.44 -3.83 -2.16
C SER A 61 12.55 -2.43 -1.59
N ASP A 62 12.78 -1.47 -2.48
CA ASP A 62 12.75 -0.03 -2.18
C ASP A 62 11.39 0.44 -1.60
N TRP A 63 10.32 -0.32 -1.83
CA TRP A 63 8.96 0.01 -1.40
C TRP A 63 8.53 -0.70 -0.12
N ALA A 64 9.36 -1.57 0.46
CA ALA A 64 9.01 -2.38 1.61
C ALA A 64 8.51 -1.53 2.79
N GLU A 65 9.21 -0.44 3.11
CA GLU A 65 8.84 0.47 4.20
C GLU A 65 7.49 1.17 3.97
N VAL A 66 7.18 1.53 2.72
CA VAL A 66 5.94 2.25 2.39
C VAL A 66 4.74 1.29 2.37
N VAL A 67 4.95 0.07 1.86
CA VAL A 67 3.94 -0.97 1.86
C VAL A 67 3.66 -1.47 3.27
N ASP A 68 4.67 -1.58 4.14
CA ASP A 68 4.48 -1.88 5.56
C ASP A 68 3.65 -0.79 6.26
N GLN A 69 3.95 0.49 6.00
CA GLN A 69 3.13 1.60 6.51
C GLN A 69 1.68 1.51 6.04
N LEU A 70 1.44 1.24 4.75
CA LEU A 70 0.09 1.04 4.23
C LEU A 70 -0.59 -0.15 4.91
N ASN A 71 0.12 -1.26 5.10
CA ASN A 71 -0.37 -2.44 5.78
C ASN A 71 -0.84 -2.12 7.20
N VAL A 72 -0.05 -1.39 7.99
CA VAL A 72 -0.45 -0.95 9.33
C VAL A 72 -1.72 -0.09 9.28
N LEU A 73 -1.77 0.88 8.37
CA LEU A 73 -2.93 1.79 8.23
C LEU A 73 -4.22 1.03 7.88
N LEU A 74 -4.13 -0.03 7.08
CA LEU A 74 -5.29 -0.86 6.71
C LEU A 74 -5.75 -1.77 7.85
N HIS A 75 -4.89 -2.06 8.83
CA HIS A 75 -5.19 -2.90 10.00
C HIS A 75 -5.57 -2.13 11.27
N GLU A 76 -5.36 -0.80 11.32
CA GLU A 76 -5.88 0.07 12.40
C GLU A 76 -7.40 0.20 12.42
#